data_AF-A0A1Z4QKP0-F1
#
_entry.id   AF-A0A1Z4QKP0-F1
#
_cell.length_a   1.000
_cell.length_b   1.000
_cell.length_c   1.000
_cell.angle_alpha   90.00
_cell.angle_beta   90.00
_cell.angle_gamma   90.00
#
_symmetry.space_group_name_H-M   'P 1'
#
loop_
_entity.id
_entity.type
_entity.pdbx_description
1 polymer ?
#
loop_
_entity_poly.entity_id
_entity_poly.type
_entity_poly.pdbx_seq_one_letter_code
_entity_poly.pdbx_strand_id
1 'polypeptide(L)' 'MITGIVNADFEAIIPLSVFGLDGKIYTQDAVIDTGFNGWLSLPTNLITRLNLRWKRRGRAILGDGSECVFNVYMDA' A
#
# COMPACT_ATOMS: atom_id res chain seq x y z
N MET A 1 0.73 -10.46 -17.84
CA MET A 1 1.33 -11.33 -16.81
C MET A 1 2.10 -10.44 -15.86
N ILE A 2 1.80 -10.48 -14.56
CA ILE A 2 2.59 -9.76 -13.55
C ILE A 2 3.71 -10.71 -13.11
N THR A 3 4.95 -10.24 -13.10
CA THR A 3 6.12 -11.01 -12.65
C THR A 3 6.67 -10.36 -11.40
N GLY A 4 7.06 -11.16 -10.42
CA GLY A 4 7.57 -10.71 -9.14
C GLY A 4 8.68 -11.63 -8.63
N ILE A 5 9.07 -11.42 -7.38
CA ILE A 5 10.06 -12.24 -6.68
C ILE A 5 9.51 -12.71 -5.34
N VAL A 6 10.15 -13.72 -4.76
CA VAL A 6 10.02 -14.05 -3.33
C VAL A 6 11.33 -13.65 -2.67
N ASN A 7 11.27 -12.79 -1.65
CA ASN A 7 12.46 -12.33 -0.95
C ASN A 7 12.93 -13.35 0.12
N ALA A 8 13.99 -13.02 0.86
CA ALA A 8 14.55 -13.89 1.90
C ALA A 8 13.62 -14.09 3.10
N ASP A 9 12.64 -13.19 3.29
CA ASP A 9 11.64 -13.24 4.36
C ASP A 9 10.35 -13.98 3.92
N PHE A 10 10.40 -14.67 2.77
CA PHE A 10 9.28 -15.40 2.16
C PHE A 10 8.10 -14.53 1.74
N GLU A 11 8.31 -13.24 1.50
CA GLU A 11 7.30 -12.34 0.99
C GLU A 11 7.25 -12.38 -0.54
N ALA A 12 6.07 -12.62 -1.09
CA ALA A 12 5.84 -12.50 -2.53
C ALA A 12 5.66 -11.01 -2.89
N ILE A 13 6.56 -10.48 -3.69
CA ILE A 13 6.63 -9.06 -4.04
C ILE A 13 6.41 -8.87 -5.54
N ILE A 14 5.50 -7.96 -5.89
CA ILE A 14 5.25 -7.55 -7.28
C ILE A 14 5.41 -6.03 -7.44
N PRO A 15 5.99 -5.55 -8.55
CA PRO A 15 6.00 -4.13 -8.87
C PRO A 15 4.61 -3.71 -9.36
N LEU A 16 4.06 -2.65 -8.78
CA LEU A 16 2.80 -2.03 -9.18
C LEU A 16 3.02 -0.63 -9.74
N SER A 17 2.36 -0.32 -10.85
CA SER A 17 2.29 1.04 -11.39
C SER A 17 1.12 1.78 -10.74
N VAL A 18 1.42 2.87 -10.03
CA VAL A 18 0.45 3.78 -9.43
C VAL A 18 0.37 5.05 -10.26
N PHE A 19 -0.82 5.36 -10.76
CA PHE A 19 -1.06 6.52 -11.62
C PHE A 19 -1.52 7.70 -10.78
N GLY A 20 -0.78 8.80 -10.84
CA GLY A 20 -1.18 10.07 -10.25
C GLY A 20 -2.18 10.81 -11.12
N LEU A 21 -2.97 11.69 -10.51
CA LEU A 21 -3.89 12.60 -11.21
C LEU A 21 -3.18 13.58 -12.14
N ASP A 22 -1.88 13.81 -11.93
CA ASP A 22 -1.01 14.61 -12.80
C ASP A 22 -0.50 13.84 -14.03
N GLY A 23 -0.95 12.60 -14.22
CA GLY A 23 -0.52 11.71 -15.30
C GLY A 23 0.84 11.06 -15.07
N LYS A 24 1.51 11.33 -13.95
CA LYS A 24 2.78 10.66 -13.61
C LYS A 24 2.51 9.24 -13.13
N ILE A 25 3.45 8.35 -13.44
CA ILE A 25 3.40 6.94 -13.06
C ILE A 25 4.53 6.70 -12.05
N TYR A 26 4.18 6.09 -10.92
CA TYR A 26 5.12 5.69 -9.88
C TYR A 26 5.14 4.17 -9.78
N THR A 27 6.30 3.55 -9.92
CA THR A 27 6.45 2.12 -9.65
C THR A 27 6.74 1.91 -8.17
N GLN A 28 5.97 1.05 -7.52
CA GLN A 28 6.11 0.70 -6.11
C GLN A 28 6.06 -0.82 -5.97
N ASP A 29 7.05 -1.40 -5.30
CA ASP A 29 7.01 -2.79 -4.89
C ASP A 29 5.95 -2.99 -3.81
N ALA A 30 5.11 -4.00 -3.98
CA ALA A 30 4.04 -4.34 -3.06
C ALA A 30 4.13 -5.83 -2.69
N VAL A 31 3.99 -6.10 -1.39
CA VAL A 31 3.83 -7.46 -0.86
C VAL A 31 2.40 -7.94 -1.14
N ILE A 32 2.26 -9.18 -1.60
CA ILE A 32 0.97 -9.85 -1.73
C ILE A 32 0.56 -10.36 -0.35
N ASP A 33 -0.39 -9.67 0.27
CA ASP A 33 -1.00 -10.06 1.54
C ASP A 33 -2.42 -10.59 1.32
N THR A 34 -2.59 -11.91 1.37
CA THR A 34 -3.90 -12.56 1.21
C THR A 34 -4.79 -12.46 2.45
N GLY A 35 -4.24 -12.04 3.59
CA GLY A 35 -4.98 -11.82 4.84
C GLY A 35 -5.57 -10.42 4.95
N PHE A 36 -5.18 -9.50 4.07
CA PHE A 36 -5.61 -8.11 4.09
C PHE A 36 -6.69 -7.82 3.05
N ASN A 37 -7.81 -7.21 3.48
CA ASN A 37 -8.97 -6.91 2.64
C ASN A 37 -9.25 -5.39 2.48
N GLY A 38 -8.26 -4.56 2.80
CA GLY A 38 -8.38 -3.10 2.74
C GLY A 38 -7.96 -2.50 1.40
N TRP A 39 -7.56 -1.22 1.44
CA TRP A 39 -7.00 -0.51 0.30
C TRP A 39 -5.49 -0.70 0.20
N LEU A 40 -4.92 -0.52 -0.99
CA LEU A 40 -3.47 -0.56 -1.19
C LEU A 40 -2.74 0.33 -0.17
N SER A 41 -1.89 -0.28 0.66
CA SER A 41 -1.05 0.43 1.60
C SER A 41 0.11 1.09 0.84
N LEU A 42 0.30 2.40 1.04
CA LEU A 42 1.31 3.19 0.34
C LEU A 42 2.27 3.82 1.35
N PRO A 43 3.57 3.93 1.02
CA PRO A 43 4.50 4.65 1.87
C PRO A 43 4.18 6.14 1.87
N THR A 44 4.46 6.81 2.99
CA THR A 44 4.05 8.22 3.22
C THR A 44 4.58 9.17 2.15
N ASN A 45 5.78 8.93 1.62
CA ASN A 45 6.34 9.72 0.53
C ASN A 45 5.51 9.63 -0.76
N LEU A 46 4.95 8.47 -1.08
CA LEU A 46 4.10 8.27 -2.26
C LEU A 46 2.75 8.96 -2.06
N ILE A 47 2.16 8.84 -0.86
CA ILE A 47 0.93 9.54 -0.48
C ILE A 47 1.08 11.06 -0.69
N THR A 48 2.20 11.64 -0.23
CA THR A 48 2.50 13.06 -0.44
C THR A 48 2.68 13.40 -1.91
N ARG A 49 3.41 12.58 -2.69
CA ARG A 49 3.61 12.81 -4.13
C ARG A 49 2.33 12.74 -4.95
N LEU A 50 1.42 11.84 -4.58
CA LEU A 50 0.10 11.69 -5.19
C LEU A 50 -0.90 12.75 -4.70
N ASN A 51 -0.52 13.57 -3.70
CA ASN A 51 -1.37 14.57 -3.08
C ASN A 51 -2.71 14.01 -2.57
N LEU A 52 -2.69 12.79 -2.01
CA LEU A 52 -3.89 12.15 -1.48
C LEU A 52 -4.34 12.85 -0.19
N ARG A 53 -5.64 13.07 -0.05
CA ARG A 53 -6.23 13.70 1.12
C ARG A 53 -6.50 12.67 2.22
N TRP A 54 -6.16 13.03 3.45
CA TRP A 54 -6.54 12.22 4.61
C TRP A 54 -8.06 12.13 4.71
N LYS A 55 -8.58 10.90 4.85
CA LYS A 55 -10.02 10.63 4.94
C LYS A 55 -10.45 10.27 6.36
N ARG A 56 -9.76 9.29 6.95
CA ARG A 56 -10.08 8.75 8.27
C ARG A 56 -8.92 7.98 8.86
N ARG A 57 -9.06 7.61 10.13
CA ARG A 57 -8.17 6.69 10.84
C ARG A 57 -8.90 5.36 11.09
N GLY A 58 -8.21 4.25 10.85
CA GLY A 58 -8.63 2.90 11.14
C GLY A 58 -7.80 2.27 12.26
N ARG A 59 -8.32 1.19 12.84
CA ARG A 59 -7.63 0.32 13.79
C ARG A 59 -7.78 -1.12 13.30
N ALA A 60 -6.74 -1.92 13.41
CA ALA A 60 -6.73 -3.34 13.05
C ALA A 60 -5.95 -4.14 14.09
N ILE A 61 -6.29 -5.42 14.21
CA ILE A 61 -5.49 -6.40 14.94
C ILE A 61 -4.63 -7.15 13.91
N LEU A 62 -3.33 -7.20 14.13
CA LEU A 62 -2.37 -7.88 13.26
C LEU A 62 -2.36 -9.39 13.54
N GLY A 63 -1.70 -10.16 12.66
CA GLY A 63 -1.62 -11.62 12.79
C GLY A 63 -0.94 -12.12 14.08
N ASP A 64 -0.16 -11.27 14.74
CA ASP A 64 0.46 -11.53 16.05
C ASP A 64 -0.43 -11.14 17.26
N GLY A 65 -1.63 -10.63 17.00
CA GLY A 65 -2.58 -10.16 18.01
C GLY A 65 -2.35 -8.72 18.50
N SER A 66 -1.31 -8.03 18.02
CA SER A 66 -1.08 -6.63 18.35
C SER A 66 -2.07 -5.69 17.66
N GLU A 67 -2.33 -4.53 18.26
CA GLU A 67 -3.18 -3.51 17.64
C GLU A 67 -2.35 -2.49 16.84
N CYS A 68 -2.79 -2.19 15.62
CA CYS A 68 -2.21 -1.20 14.74
C CYS A 68 -3.23 -0.10 14.40
N VAL A 69 -2.75 1.15 14.36
CA VAL A 69 -3.51 2.32 13.94
C VAL A 69 -2.98 2.79 12.59
N PHE A 70 -3.85 2.97 11.61
CA PHE A 70 -3.47 3.40 10.26
C PHE A 70 -4.40 4.50 9.75
N ASN A 71 -3.92 5.28 8.78
CA ASN A 71 -4.73 6.31 8.12
C ASN A 71 -5.18 5.80 6.73
N VAL A 72 -6.39 6.21 6.33
CA VAL A 72 -6.91 6.00 4.98
C VAL A 72 -6.90 7.33 4.26
N TYR A 73 -6.40 7.32 3.03
CA TYR A 73 -6.34 8.49 2.15
C TYR A 73 -7.20 8.25 0.91
N MET A 74 -7.61 9.31 0.25
CA MET A 74 -8.35 9.26 -1.01
C MET A 74 -7.90 10.36 -1.96
N ASP A 75 -8.21 10.18 -3.23
CA ASP A 75 -7.99 11.22 -4.24
C ASP A 75 -8.73 12.51 -3.85
N ALA A 76 -8.18 13.63 -4.31
CA ALA A 76 -8.64 14.97 -3.98
C ALA A 76 -10.02 15.30 -4.56
#